data_AF-V7B6L5-F1
#
_entry.id   AF-V7B6L5-F1
#
_cell.length_a   1.000
_cell.length_b   1.000
_cell.length_c   1.000
_cell.angle_alpha   90.00
_cell.angle_beta   90.00
_cell.angle_gamma   90.00
#
_symmetry.space_group_name_H-M   'P 1'
#
loop_
_entity.id
_entity.type
_entity.pdbx_description
1 polymer ?
#
loop_
_entity_poly.entity_id
_entity_poly.type
_entity_poly.pdbx_seq_one_letter_code
_entity_poly.pdbx_strand_id
1 'polypeptide(L)'
;MKSVFVPFLCLVAVLFVTVSAIGPPKPLTCEQTQFLVKACLDFVTDKTTAPSISCCQGLNEVIVLSPTKEERLFVCKCLKEEGSQIPNLDQPKTLDCDR
;
A
#
# COMPACT_ATOMS: atom_id res chain seq x y z
N MET A 1 16.35 -4.23 -46.83
CA MET A 1 16.18 -3.97 -45.38
C MET A 1 14.87 -3.21 -45.08
N LYS A 2 13.72 -3.67 -45.60
CA LYS A 2 12.41 -3.01 -45.40
C LYS A 2 11.41 -3.88 -44.63
N SER A 3 11.51 -5.20 -44.80
CA SER A 3 10.52 -6.16 -44.27
C SER A 3 10.59 -6.38 -42.76
N VAL A 4 11.71 -5.99 -42.12
CA VAL A 4 11.94 -6.18 -40.67
C VAL A 4 11.49 -4.96 -39.85
N PHE A 5 11.36 -3.80 -40.49
CA PHE A 5 10.92 -2.57 -39.83
C PHE A 5 9.45 -2.62 -39.42
N VAL A 6 8.61 -3.25 -40.24
CA VAL A 6 7.17 -3.39 -39.99
C VAL A 6 6.87 -4.22 -38.73
N PRO A 7 7.40 -5.45 -38.57
CA PRO A 7 7.17 -6.22 -37.35
C PRO A 7 7.81 -5.58 -36.11
N PHE A 8 8.95 -4.89 -36.27
CA PHE A 8 9.60 -4.16 -35.17
C PHE A 8 8.74 -2.99 -34.68
N LEU A 9 8.21 -2.17 -35.60
CA LEU A 9 7.29 -1.06 -35.27
C LEU A 9 5.99 -1.57 -34.65
N CYS A 10 5.43 -2.68 -35.13
CA CYS A 10 4.26 -3.31 -34.53
C CYS A 10 4.52 -3.77 -33.09
N LEU A 11 5.66 -4.44 -32.84
CA LEU A 11 6.02 -4.91 -31.50
C LEU A 11 6.20 -3.74 -30.53
N VAL A 12 6.87 -2.68 -30.98
CA VAL A 12 7.06 -1.45 -30.19
C VAL A 12 5.71 -0.79 -29.89
N ALA A 13 4.82 -0.68 -30.87
CA ALA A 13 3.48 -0.11 -30.66
C ALA A 13 2.65 -0.92 -29.64
N VAL A 14 2.71 -2.26 -29.69
CA VAL A 14 2.02 -3.13 -28.71
C VAL A 14 2.58 -2.92 -27.31
N LEU A 15 3.91 -2.82 -27.15
CA LEU A 15 4.55 -2.55 -25.86
C LEU A 15 4.18 -1.17 -25.28
N PHE A 16 4.06 -0.14 -26.11
CA PHE A 16 3.64 1.19 -25.66
C PHE A 16 2.16 1.22 -25.21
N VAL A 17 1.30 0.42 -25.84
CA VAL A 17 -0.13 0.33 -25.50
C VAL A 17 -0.35 -0.43 -24.18
N THR A 18 0.45 -1.46 -23.88
CA THR A 18 0.30 -2.21 -22.60
C THR A 18 0.77 -1.40 -21.39
N VAL A 19 1.79 -0.54 -21.53
CA VAL A 19 2.27 0.30 -20.43
C VAL A 19 1.30 1.44 -20.10
N SER A 20 0.61 2.00 -21.11
CA SER A 20 -0.32 3.11 -20.93
C SER A 20 -1.68 2.70 -20.36
N ALA A 21 -2.01 1.40 -20.34
CA ALA A 21 -3.21 0.86 -19.70
C ALA A 21 -3.09 0.75 -18.17
N ILE A 22 -1.89 0.88 -17.62
CA ILE A 22 -1.66 0.94 -16.18
C ILE A 22 -1.91 2.39 -15.75
N GLY A 23 -3.18 2.76 -15.59
CA GLY A 23 -3.54 4.00 -14.91
C GLY A 23 -2.92 4.04 -13.52
N PRO A 24 -2.79 5.24 -12.89
CA PRO A 24 -2.31 5.32 -11.52
C PRO A 24 -3.13 4.36 -10.65
N PRO A 25 -2.48 3.56 -9.77
CA PRO A 25 -3.22 2.71 -8.86
C PRO A 25 -4.26 3.56 -8.14
N LYS A 26 -5.49 3.04 -8.02
CA LYS A 26 -6.54 3.77 -7.30
C LYS A 26 -6.00 4.11 -5.90
N PRO A 27 -6.25 5.32 -5.38
CA PRO A 27 -5.82 5.69 -4.05
C PRO A 27 -6.35 4.66 -3.05
N LEU A 28 -5.48 4.21 -2.16
CA LEU A 28 -5.79 3.22 -1.14
C LEU A 28 -6.96 3.75 -0.26
N THR A 29 -7.95 2.91 0.05
CA THR A 29 -9.04 3.28 0.97
C THR A 29 -8.70 2.92 2.42
N CYS A 30 -9.40 3.50 3.41
CA CYS A 30 -9.22 3.10 4.82
C CYS A 30 -9.58 1.62 5.03
N GLU A 31 -10.66 1.13 4.43
CA GLU A 31 -11.07 -0.28 4.52
C GLU A 31 -10.00 -1.23 3.95
N GLN A 32 -9.38 -0.87 2.83
CA GLN A 32 -8.26 -1.63 2.26
C GLN A 32 -7.04 -1.59 3.19
N THR A 33 -6.72 -0.42 3.74
CA THR A 33 -5.61 -0.25 4.69
C THR A 33 -5.80 -1.17 5.91
N GLN A 34 -7.00 -1.15 6.50
CA GLN A 34 -7.39 -2.00 7.63
C GLN A 34 -7.23 -3.48 7.32
N PHE A 35 -7.72 -3.90 6.15
CA PHE A 35 -7.62 -5.28 5.71
C PHE A 35 -6.15 -5.73 5.61
N LEU A 36 -5.29 -4.91 5.01
CA LEU A 36 -3.87 -5.19 4.85
C LEU A 36 -3.13 -5.31 6.18
N VAL A 37 -3.46 -4.47 7.17
CA VAL A 37 -2.78 -4.47 8.47
C VAL A 37 -3.45 -5.38 9.51
N LYS A 38 -4.57 -6.03 9.19
CA LYS A 38 -5.31 -6.89 10.13
C LYS A 38 -4.44 -7.98 10.76
N ALA A 39 -3.51 -8.56 9.98
CA ALA A 39 -2.59 -9.58 10.47
C ALA A 39 -1.55 -9.05 11.48
N CYS A 40 -1.47 -7.74 11.69
CA CYS A 40 -0.61 -7.11 12.68
C CYS A 40 -1.26 -6.99 14.06
N LEU A 41 -2.59 -7.21 14.18
CA LEU A 41 -3.34 -6.99 15.41
C LEU A 41 -2.76 -7.73 16.61
N ASP A 42 -2.43 -9.01 16.46
CA ASP A 42 -1.89 -9.81 17.58
C ASP A 42 -0.51 -9.34 18.03
N PHE A 43 0.29 -8.77 17.12
CA PHE A 43 1.58 -8.17 17.48
C PHE A 43 1.41 -6.82 18.17
N VAL A 44 0.57 -5.93 17.65
CA VAL A 44 0.38 -4.59 18.22
C VAL A 44 -0.41 -4.60 19.54
N THR A 45 -1.10 -5.71 19.85
CA THR A 45 -1.77 -5.93 21.14
C THR A 45 -0.98 -6.84 22.07
N ASP A 46 0.33 -6.98 21.84
CA ASP A 46 1.28 -7.75 22.67
C ASP A 46 0.92 -9.23 22.88
N LYS A 47 0.06 -9.82 22.03
CA LYS A 47 -0.25 -11.25 22.07
C LYS A 47 0.87 -12.09 21.47
N THR A 48 1.67 -11.50 20.57
CA THR A 48 2.87 -12.12 20.00
C THR A 48 4.08 -11.21 20.19
N THR A 49 5.27 -11.82 20.32
CA THR A 49 6.53 -11.08 20.48
C THR A 49 7.13 -10.60 19.15
N ALA A 50 6.61 -11.08 18.02
CA ALA A 50 7.05 -10.71 16.69
C ALA A 50 5.86 -10.61 15.72
N PRO A 51 5.95 -9.75 14.69
CA PRO A 51 4.94 -9.66 13.65
C PRO A 51 4.92 -10.92 12.79
N SER A 52 3.74 -11.30 12.31
CA SER A 52 3.61 -12.37 11.32
C SER A 52 4.21 -11.94 9.97
N ILE A 53 4.56 -12.92 9.14
CA ILE A 53 4.99 -12.66 7.75
C ILE A 53 3.91 -11.87 7.00
N SER A 54 2.64 -12.25 7.19
CA SER A 54 1.50 -11.58 6.57
C SER A 54 1.33 -10.13 7.03
N CYS A 55 1.61 -9.82 8.31
CA CYS A 55 1.64 -8.43 8.79
C CYS A 55 2.67 -7.60 8.02
N CYS A 56 3.90 -8.12 7.89
CA CYS A 56 4.97 -7.41 7.18
C CYS A 56 4.66 -7.24 5.69
N GLN A 57 4.08 -8.26 5.06
CA GLN A 57 3.65 -8.20 3.66
C GLN A 57 2.56 -7.15 3.44
N GLY A 58 1.50 -7.17 4.26
CA GLY A 58 0.43 -6.19 4.17
C GLY A 58 0.93 -4.75 4.40
N LEU A 59 1.83 -4.55 5.37
CA LEU A 59 2.44 -3.24 5.60
C LEU A 59 3.29 -2.79 4.41
N ASN A 60 4.04 -3.70 3.79
CA ASN A 60 4.82 -3.39 2.60
C ASN A 60 3.91 -3.03 1.40
N GLU A 61 2.78 -3.70 1.24
CA GLU A 61 1.78 -3.34 0.23
C GLU A 61 1.22 -1.93 0.48
N VAL A 62 0.90 -1.57 1.72
CA VAL A 62 0.49 -0.20 2.07
C VAL A 62 1.56 0.81 1.67
N ILE A 63 2.85 0.53 1.90
CA ILE A 63 3.96 1.43 1.52
C ILE A 63 4.05 1.60 -0.01
N VAL A 64 3.93 0.50 -0.76
CA VAL A 64 3.99 0.53 -2.23
C VAL A 64 2.79 1.29 -2.82
N LEU A 65 1.62 1.16 -2.21
CA LEU A 65 0.37 1.79 -2.65
C LEU A 65 0.18 3.22 -2.12
N SER A 66 1.12 3.74 -1.31
CA SER A 66 1.13 5.12 -0.83
C SER A 66 2.47 5.84 -1.15
N PRO A 67 2.81 5.98 -2.45
CA PRO A 67 4.08 6.57 -2.86
C PRO A 67 4.23 8.05 -2.47
N THR A 68 3.14 8.82 -2.41
CA THR A 68 3.17 10.26 -2.15
C THR A 68 2.97 10.62 -0.68
N LYS A 69 3.35 11.86 -0.30
CA LYS A 69 3.10 12.37 1.06
C LYS A 69 1.60 12.42 1.39
N GLU A 70 0.78 12.83 0.44
CA GLU A 70 -0.68 12.95 0.62
C GLU A 70 -1.32 11.58 0.90
N GLU A 71 -0.94 10.54 0.16
CA GLU A 71 -1.42 9.18 0.39
C GLU A 71 -0.95 8.62 1.74
N ARG A 72 0.30 8.89 2.13
CA ARG A 72 0.81 8.48 3.45
C ARG A 72 0.08 9.17 4.59
N LEU A 73 -0.22 10.46 4.46
CA LEU A 73 -1.03 11.22 5.42
C LEU A 73 -2.44 10.65 5.52
N PHE A 74 -3.04 10.29 4.38
CA PHE A 74 -4.34 9.63 4.35
C PHE A 74 -4.31 8.28 5.09
N VAL A 75 -3.36 7.40 4.75
CA VAL A 75 -3.15 6.11 5.42
C VAL A 75 -2.93 6.28 6.92
N CYS A 76 -2.11 7.25 7.33
CA CYS A 76 -1.85 7.54 8.74
C CYS A 76 -3.14 7.89 9.49
N LYS A 77 -3.98 8.75 8.91
CA LYS A 77 -5.27 9.12 9.50
C LYS A 77 -6.21 7.90 9.64
N CYS A 78 -6.29 7.05 8.63
CA CYS A 78 -7.05 5.79 8.71
C CYS A 78 -6.56 4.90 9.87
N LEU A 79 -5.24 4.68 9.94
CA LEU A 79 -4.63 3.84 10.99
C LEU A 79 -4.80 4.43 12.39
N LYS A 80 -4.77 5.76 12.53
CA LYS A 80 -5.00 6.45 13.80
C LYS A 80 -6.43 6.26 14.31
N GLU A 81 -7.42 6.40 13.42
CA GLU A 81 -8.83 6.18 13.74
C GLU A 81 -9.08 4.74 14.17
N GLU A 82 -8.55 3.78 13.41
CA GLU A 82 -8.69 2.35 13.71
C GLU A 82 -7.97 1.95 15.00
N GLY A 83 -6.74 2.44 15.18
CA GLY A 83 -5.97 2.23 16.39
C GLY A 83 -6.68 2.74 17.64
N SER A 84 -7.47 3.81 17.53
CA SER A 84 -8.26 4.34 18.66
C SER A 84 -9.38 3.41 19.13
N GLN A 85 -9.80 2.47 18.27
CA GLN A 85 -10.86 1.50 18.58
C GLN A 85 -10.31 0.20 19.20
N ILE A 86 -8.99 -0.01 19.19
CA ILE A 86 -8.37 -1.24 19.68
C ILE A 86 -8.08 -1.10 21.19
N PRO A 87 -8.74 -1.89 22.06
CA PRO A 87 -8.48 -1.84 23.49
C PRO A 87 -7.08 -2.37 23.81
N ASN A 88 -6.38 -1.69 24.74
CA ASN A 88 -4.99 -1.99 25.13
C ASN A 88 -3.94 -1.78 24.02
N LEU A 89 -4.31 -1.17 22.90
CA LEU A 89 -3.31 -0.57 22.03
C LEU A 89 -2.91 0.75 22.68
N ASP A 90 -1.69 0.82 23.22
CA ASP A 90 -1.09 2.10 23.53
C ASP A 90 -0.98 2.84 22.19
N GLN A 91 -1.97 3.69 21.87
CA GLN A 91 -1.88 4.59 20.74
C GLN A 91 -0.57 5.31 20.92
N PRO A 92 0.44 5.02 20.08
CA PRO A 92 1.75 5.50 20.41
C PRO A 92 1.65 7.01 20.31
N LYS A 93 2.20 7.71 21.30
CA LYS A 93 2.42 9.17 21.27
C LYS A 93 3.23 9.62 20.03
N THR A 94 3.58 8.69 19.13
CA THR A 94 4.37 8.83 17.91
C THR A 94 3.58 8.68 16.60
N LEU A 95 2.29 8.30 16.60
CA LEU A 95 1.42 8.39 15.41
C LEU A 95 0.97 9.85 15.20
N ASP A 96 1.95 10.71 14.98
CA ASP A 96 1.78 12.12 14.62
C ASP A 96 1.56 12.21 13.10
N CYS A 97 0.30 12.07 12.69
CA CYS A 97 -0.11 12.16 11.28
C CYS A 97 -0.15 13.60 10.74
N ASP A 98 0.35 14.60 11.49
CA ASP A 98 0.31 16.02 11.15
C ASP A 98 1.65 16.54 10.56
N ARG A 99 2.70 15.72 10.52
CA ARG A 99 4.04 16.08 10.03
C ARG A 99 4.31 15.59 8.61
#